data_AF-A0A2A2M582-F1
#
_entry.id   AF-A0A2A2M582-F1
#
_cell.length_a   1.000
_cell.length_b   1.000
_cell.length_c   1.000
_cell.angle_alpha   90.00
_cell.angle_beta   90.00
_cell.angle_gamma   90.00
#
_symmetry.space_group_name_H-M   'P 1'
#
loop_
_entity.id
_entity.type
_entity.pdbx_description
1 polymer ?
#
loop_
_entity_poly.entity_id
_entity_poly.type
_entity_poly.pdbx_seq_one_letter_code
_entity_poly.pdbx_strand_id
1 'polypeptide(L)' 'MADGKLVTAADLDLVATSDDGLPLNLRTAREAADRQAIRQALAQAGGNISGASRLLGISRPTLYDLLKSYDLHG' A
#
# COMPACT_ATOMS: atom_id res chain seq x y z
N MET A 1 -23.54 -7.93 4.08
CA MET A 1 -23.30 -7.32 2.75
C MET A 1 -22.28 -6.22 2.97
N ALA A 2 -21.07 -6.35 2.44
CA ALA A 2 -20.05 -5.32 2.53
C ALA A 2 -20.08 -4.53 1.22
N ASP A 3 -20.78 -3.41 1.23
CA ASP A 3 -20.78 -2.43 0.14
C ASP A 3 -19.50 -1.59 0.31
N GLY A 4 -18.50 -1.84 -0.52
CA GLY A 4 -17.19 -1.21 -0.44
C GLY A 4 -16.81 -0.65 -1.81
N LYS A 5 -17.01 0.66 -1.95
CA LYS A 5 -16.65 1.50 -3.10
C LYS A 5 -15.27 1.09 -3.67
N LEU A 6 -15.22 0.69 -4.94
CA LEU A 6 -14.00 0.26 -5.61
C LEU A 6 -13.07 1.45 -5.81
N VAL A 7 -11.96 1.48 -5.07
CA VAL A 7 -10.90 2.49 -5.20
C VAL A 7 -10.02 2.12 -6.40
N THR A 8 -9.91 3.01 -7.37
CA THR A 8 -9.12 2.79 -8.59
C THR A 8 -7.68 3.23 -8.40
N ALA A 9 -6.77 2.79 -9.27
CA ALA A 9 -5.35 3.19 -9.19
C ALA A 9 -5.15 4.71 -9.29
N ALA A 10 -6.10 5.44 -9.88
CA ALA A 10 -6.13 6.89 -9.95
C ALA A 10 -6.57 7.56 -8.63
N ASP A 11 -7.38 6.88 -7.81
CA ASP A 11 -7.77 7.37 -6.47
C ASP A 11 -6.61 7.30 -5.47
N LEU A 12 -5.63 6.43 -5.71
CA LEU A 12 -4.50 6.16 -4.80
C LEU A 12 -3.23 6.96 -5.13
N ASP A 13 -3.31 7.93 -6.05
CA ASP A 13 -2.19 8.76 -6.55
C ASP A 13 -0.88 7.95 -6.74
N LEU A 14 -1.01 6.85 -7.48
CA LEU A 14 0.03 5.85 -7.72
C LEU A 14 1.03 6.26 -8.81
N VAL A 15 1.20 7.56 -9.05
CA VAL A 15 2.21 8.06 -9.99
C VAL A 15 3.58 7.57 -9.53
N ALA A 16 4.26 6.84 -10.41
CA ALA A 16 5.60 6.33 -10.19
C ALA A 16 6.53 7.53 -9.89
N THR A 17 6.85 7.73 -8.62
CA THR A 17 7.82 8.76 -8.22
C THR A 17 9.20 8.23 -8.57
N SER A 18 9.74 8.75 -9.68
CA SER A 18 11.14 8.59 -10.07
C SER A 18 12.05 8.88 -8.87
N ASP A 19 12.90 7.92 -8.55
CA ASP A 19 13.85 7.91 -7.44
C ASP A 19 15.01 8.87 -7.73
N ASP A 20 14.75 10.18 -7.59
CA ASP A 20 15.79 11.22 -7.69
C ASP A 20 16.08 11.75 -6.28
N GLY A 21 16.97 11.05 -5.56
CA GLY A 21 17.76 11.66 -4.48
C GLY A 21 17.21 11.61 -3.05
N LEU A 22 16.44 10.58 -2.66
CA LEU A 22 16.13 10.42 -1.23
C LEU A 22 17.41 10.13 -0.41
N PRO A 23 17.55 10.70 0.81
CA PRO A 23 18.66 10.36 1.69
C PRO A 23 18.66 8.86 1.99
N LEU A 24 19.77 8.19 1.63
CA LEU A 24 19.99 6.76 1.80
C LEU A 24 20.10 6.41 3.29
N ASN A 25 18.95 6.18 3.93
CA ASN A 25 18.89 5.53 5.23
C ASN A 25 17.95 4.32 5.14
N LEU A 26 18.21 3.29 5.95
CA LEU A 26 17.46 2.03 5.87
C LEU A 26 15.96 2.20 6.16
N ARG A 27 15.61 3.23 6.93
CA ARG A 27 14.21 3.53 7.23
C ARG A 27 13.47 3.99 5.98
N THR A 28 13.99 4.96 5.24
CA THR A 28 13.37 5.46 4.00
C THR A 28 13.30 4.39 2.92
N ALA A 29 14.38 3.62 2.76
CA ALA A 29 14.40 2.51 1.80
C ALA A 29 13.34 1.43 2.11
N ARG A 30 13.20 1.06 3.39
CA ARG A 30 12.18 0.11 3.83
C ARG A 30 10.77 0.67 3.62
N GLU A 31 10.53 1.92 4.00
CA GLU A 31 9.21 2.55 3.80
C GLU A 31 8.83 2.60 2.31
N ALA A 32 9.76 2.91 1.41
CA ALA A 32 9.49 2.91 -0.02
C ALA A 32 9.13 1.50 -0.54
N ALA A 33 9.89 0.48 -0.13
CA ALA A 33 9.63 -0.91 -0.48
C ALA A 33 8.26 -1.39 0.07
N ASP A 34 7.97 -1.10 1.32
CA ASP A 34 6.71 -1.47 1.98
C ASP A 34 5.52 -0.80 1.25
N ARG A 35 5.61 0.51 0.94
CA ARG A 35 4.58 1.23 0.17
C ARG A 35 4.37 0.61 -1.21
N GLN A 36 5.45 0.27 -1.93
CA GLN A 36 5.35 -0.35 -3.24
C GLN A 36 4.65 -1.71 -3.17
N ALA A 37 5.05 -2.57 -2.23
CA ALA A 37 4.46 -3.90 -2.05
C ALA A 37 2.96 -3.81 -1.71
N ILE A 38 2.60 -2.92 -0.77
CA ILE A 38 1.20 -2.70 -0.37
C ILE A 38 0.36 -2.26 -1.57
N ARG A 39 0.87 -1.30 -2.35
CA ARG A 39 0.18 -0.78 -3.53
C ARG A 39 -0.04 -1.85 -4.59
N GLN A 40 0.98 -2.67 -4.87
CA GLN A 40 0.85 -3.79 -5.80
C GLN A 40 -0.14 -4.84 -5.32
N ALA A 41 -0.13 -5.19 -4.03
CA ALA A 41 -1.06 -6.16 -3.46
C ALA A 41 -2.51 -5.65 -3.48
N LEU A 42 -2.74 -4.37 -3.21
CA LEU A 42 -4.06 -3.76 -3.32
C LEU A 42 -4.56 -3.74 -4.75
N ALA A 43 -3.70 -3.38 -5.72
CA ALA A 43 -4.07 -3.40 -7.14
C ALA A 43 -4.44 -4.82 -7.61
N GLN A 44 -3.65 -5.83 -7.25
CA GLN A 44 -3.93 -7.23 -7.56
C GLN A 44 -5.20 -7.76 -6.88
N ALA A 45 -5.48 -7.30 -5.65
CA ALA A 45 -6.67 -7.68 -4.91
C ALA A 45 -7.91 -6.85 -5.27
N GLY A 46 -7.83 -5.92 -6.23
CA GLY A 46 -8.93 -5.02 -6.59
C GLY A 46 -9.42 -4.16 -5.42
N GLY A 47 -8.51 -3.72 -4.56
CA GLY A 47 -8.82 -2.97 -3.34
C GLY A 47 -9.31 -3.82 -2.15
N ASN A 48 -9.41 -5.14 -2.30
CA ASN A 48 -9.80 -6.01 -1.18
C ASN A 48 -8.66 -6.12 -0.15
N ILE A 49 -8.82 -5.45 1.00
CA ILE A 49 -7.86 -5.47 2.11
C ILE A 49 -7.53 -6.90 2.58
N SER A 50 -8.52 -7.79 2.67
CA SER A 50 -8.30 -9.18 3.10
C SER A 50 -7.50 -9.98 2.07
N GLY A 51 -7.75 -9.71 0.79
CA GLY A 51 -7.00 -10.29 -0.32
C GLY A 51 -5.57 -9.80 -0.34
N ALA A 52 -5.37 -8.49 -0.23
CA ALA A 52 -4.05 -7.86 -0.19
C ALA A 52 -3.23 -8.33 1.01
N SER A 53 -3.82 -8.43 2.21
CA SER A 53 -3.10 -8.94 3.39
C SER A 53 -2.65 -10.38 3.21
N ARG A 54 -3.46 -11.22 2.53
CA ARG A 54 -3.10 -12.60 2.21
C ARG A 54 -1.97 -12.68 1.18
N LEU A 55 -1.98 -11.83 0.16
CA LEU A 55 -0.90 -11.74 -0.84
C LEU A 55 0.42 -11.30 -0.20
N LEU A 56 0.36 -10.37 0.76
CA LEU A 56 1.52 -9.87 1.50
C LEU A 56 2.01 -10.82 2.62
N GLY A 57 1.26 -11.87 2.95
CA GLY A 57 1.62 -12.81 4.02
C GLY A 57 1.50 -12.23 5.43
N ILE A 58 0.66 -11.21 5.63
CA ILE A 58 0.47 -10.52 6.91
C ILE A 58 -0.99 -10.57 7.39
N SER A 59 -1.20 -10.22 8.65
CA SER A 59 -2.55 -10.09 9.20
C SER A 59 -3.26 -8.82 8.70
N ARG A 60 -4.60 -8.82 8.70
CA ARG A 60 -5.40 -7.63 8.35
C ARG A 60 -5.09 -6.43 9.27
N PRO A 61 -5.02 -6.58 10.61
CA PRO A 61 -4.60 -5.49 11.49
C PRO A 61 -3.24 -4.89 11.09
N THR A 62 -2.25 -5.74 10.77
CA THR A 62 -0.93 -5.28 10.33
C THR A 62 -1.01 -4.44 9.05
N LEU A 63 -1.83 -4.84 8.08
CA LEU A 63 -2.02 -4.06 6.86
C LEU A 63 -2.67 -2.69 7.16
N TYR A 64 -3.66 -2.63 8.06
CA TYR A 64 -4.25 -1.36 8.50
C TYR A 64 -3.22 -0.45 9.20
N ASP A 65 -2.39 -1.02 10.08
CA ASP A 65 -1.35 -0.26 10.78
C ASP A 65 -0.32 0.33 9.80
N LEU A 66 0.09 -0.44 8.78
CA LEU A 66 1.01 0.03 7.74
C LEU A 66 0.38 1.12 6.88
N LEU A 67 -0.86 0.92 6.43
CA LEU A 67 -1.58 1.93 5.66
C LEU A 67 -1.74 3.24 6.45
N LYS A 68 -1.95 3.17 7.77
CA LYS A 68 -2.04 4.34 8.64
C LYS A 68 -0.67 4.98 8.85
N SER A 69 0.35 4.16 9.06
CA SER A 69 1.72 4.61 9.31
C SER A 69 2.35 5.32 8.11
N TYR A 70 1.92 4.95 6.90
CA TYR A 70 2.40 5.55 5.65
C TYR A 70 1.44 6.55 5.02
N ASP A 71 0.38 6.93 5.74
CA ASP A 71 -0.64 7.87 5.25
C ASP A 71 -1.25 7.45 3.90
N LEU A 72 -1.40 6.13 3.69
CA LEU A 72 -1.99 5.52 2.48
C LEU A 72 -3.52 5.40 2.58
N HIS A 73 -4.15 6.10 3.52
CA HIS A 73 -5.61 6.17 3.67
C HIS A 73 -6.10 7.53 3.15
N GLY A 74 -6.57 7.55 1.90
CA GLY A 74 -7.36 8.65 1.33
C GLY A 74 -8.85 8.36 1.41
#